data_AF-A0A1I7VXJ7-F1
#
_entry.id   AF-A0A1I7VXJ7-F1
#
_cell.length_a   1.000
_cell.length_b   1.000
_cell.length_c   1.000
_cell.angle_alpha   90.00
_cell.angle_beta   90.00
_cell.angle_gamma   90.00
#
_symmetry.space_group_name_H-M   'P 1'
#
loop_
_entity.id
_entity.type
_entity.pdbx_description
1 polymer ?
#
loop_
_entity_poly.entity_id
_entity_poly.type
_entity_poly.pdbx_seq_one_letter_code
_entity_poly.pdbx_strand_id
1 'polypeptide(L)'
;VYVSSLNYLSILDLKDLKAFEEQKDRPPIGQSIIILSNSSITVAPNDIGATCVSLVDSNSILYVAATVTNDSPYGGSIPLVSTRKPPNYDIIGSGSLEGEAAVHIRTEYRSRFRVYFIAAFFHEHYVYYLSVQNKYLSNGRSPFTASKLIRICRNEHRYISYGEIEIQCHGIDDSNYNRATAASLIDNKLIVAFADQNSQQSAICVYKMEKIKLAFWYNIDKCRVGIDSVGLPYIGRDNRCINKSHLPLAENTCAMGVGGKIKCGQIASYEMNMIIKCMDVLPFFDTLIIIIGTENAFIIQLRGKRLSFSKYEQLKISAPITAVKFVNGHYYLVIAGSKVSDDEK
;
A
#
# COMPACT_ATOMS: atom_id res chain seq x y z
N VAL A 1 7.32 -7.28 -17.84
CA VAL A 1 7.60 -6.88 -16.44
C VAL A 1 6.48 -7.42 -15.55
N TYR A 2 6.76 -8.46 -14.78
CA TYR A 2 5.86 -8.92 -13.71
C TYR A 2 6.33 -8.30 -12.41
N VAL A 3 5.38 -7.71 -11.68
CA VAL A 3 5.55 -7.37 -10.27
C VAL A 3 4.40 -8.01 -9.52
N SER A 4 4.56 -9.29 -9.20
CA SER A 4 3.82 -9.91 -8.11
C SER A 4 4.78 -10.85 -7.39
N SER A 5 4.89 -10.70 -6.07
CA SER A 5 5.22 -11.84 -5.24
C SER A 5 3.91 -12.55 -4.92
N LEU A 6 3.86 -13.84 -5.31
CA LEU A 6 2.89 -14.89 -5.01
C LEU A 6 1.56 -14.95 -5.82
N ASN A 7 1.53 -16.04 -6.62
CA ASN A 7 0.44 -16.94 -7.04
C ASN A 7 -0.75 -16.45 -7.88
N TYR A 8 -1.06 -17.28 -8.89
CA TYR A 8 -1.99 -17.12 -10.01
C TYR A 8 -3.42 -16.68 -9.64
N LEU A 9 -4.01 -15.83 -10.49
CA LEU A 9 -5.41 -15.42 -10.45
C LEU A 9 -6.14 -15.98 -11.68
N SER A 10 -7.31 -16.60 -11.51
CA SER A 10 -8.26 -16.90 -12.59
C SER A 10 -9.68 -16.84 -12.04
N ILE A 11 -10.58 -16.16 -12.75
CA ILE A 11 -11.99 -15.92 -12.41
C ILE A 11 -12.83 -16.81 -13.34
N LEU A 12 -13.80 -17.55 -12.80
CA LEU A 12 -14.76 -18.36 -13.58
C LEU A 12 -16.18 -17.82 -13.37
N ASP A 13 -16.94 -17.69 -14.44
CA ASP A 13 -18.37 -17.31 -14.45
C ASP A 13 -19.21 -18.59 -14.51
N LEU A 14 -20.14 -18.78 -13.57
CA LEU A 14 -21.15 -19.84 -13.63
C LEU A 14 -22.48 -19.39 -13.04
N LYS A 15 -23.47 -19.25 -13.93
CA LYS A 15 -24.88 -19.46 -13.59
C LYS A 15 -25.08 -20.94 -13.21
N ASP A 16 -25.93 -21.14 -12.22
CA ASP A 16 -26.45 -22.41 -11.70
C ASP A 16 -25.56 -23.10 -10.65
N LEU A 17 -25.74 -22.66 -9.39
CA LEU A 17 -25.18 -23.26 -8.20
C LEU A 17 -26.15 -24.32 -7.63
N LYS A 18 -25.71 -25.58 -7.59
CA LYS A 18 -26.15 -26.55 -6.58
C LYS A 18 -24.99 -27.43 -6.12
N ALA A 19 -24.74 -27.31 -4.82
CA ALA A 19 -24.04 -28.23 -3.92
C ALA A 19 -22.54 -28.48 -4.16
N PHE A 20 -21.81 -28.46 -3.04
CA PHE A 20 -20.43 -28.92 -2.89
C PHE A 20 -20.14 -30.18 -3.70
N GLU A 21 -19.14 -30.13 -4.59
CA GLU A 21 -18.27 -31.26 -4.91
C GLU A 21 -16.95 -30.79 -5.55
N GLU A 22 -15.84 -31.41 -5.14
CA GLU A 22 -14.53 -31.23 -5.76
C GLU A 22 -14.62 -31.55 -7.26
N GLN A 23 -14.26 -30.62 -8.14
CA GLN A 23 -14.12 -30.91 -9.58
C GLN A 23 -12.71 -30.62 -10.08
N LYS A 24 -11.99 -31.72 -10.35
CA LYS A 24 -10.85 -31.81 -11.28
C LYS A 24 -11.39 -31.62 -12.71
N ASP A 25 -10.64 -30.84 -13.49
CA ASP A 25 -10.77 -30.59 -14.94
C ASP A 25 -11.91 -29.67 -15.43
N ARG A 26 -11.50 -28.49 -15.92
CA ARG A 26 -12.28 -27.62 -16.83
C ARG A 26 -11.40 -26.80 -17.79
N PRO A 27 -11.99 -26.30 -18.91
CA PRO A 27 -11.29 -25.87 -20.13
C PRO A 27 -10.73 -24.43 -20.04
N PRO A 28 -9.85 -24.02 -20.98
CA PRO A 28 -9.06 -22.81 -20.84
C PRO A 28 -9.83 -21.56 -21.28
N ILE A 29 -9.99 -20.58 -20.41
CA ILE A 29 -10.42 -19.22 -20.78
C ILE A 29 -9.43 -18.23 -20.19
N GLY A 30 -8.64 -17.64 -21.09
CA GLY A 30 -7.58 -16.72 -20.75
C GLY A 30 -8.10 -15.31 -20.47
N GLN A 31 -7.86 -14.82 -19.25
CA GLN A 31 -7.09 -13.58 -19.19
C GLN A 31 -5.71 -13.96 -19.70
N SER A 32 -5.49 -13.75 -21.01
CA SER A 32 -4.17 -13.89 -21.59
C SER A 32 -3.25 -13.03 -20.76
N ILE A 33 -2.35 -13.65 -20.02
CA ILE A 33 -1.37 -12.91 -19.24
C ILE A 33 -0.55 -12.14 -20.25
N ILE A 34 -0.74 -10.83 -20.29
CA ILE A 34 -0.12 -10.00 -21.31
C ILE A 34 1.27 -9.68 -20.82
N ILE A 35 2.27 -10.21 -21.54
CA ILE A 35 3.65 -9.79 -21.34
C ILE A 35 3.74 -8.34 -21.85
N LEU A 36 3.70 -7.38 -20.92
CA LEU A 36 3.82 -5.96 -21.24
C LEU A 36 5.17 -5.63 -21.90
N SER A 37 6.22 -6.35 -21.52
CA SER A 37 7.57 -6.20 -22.06
C SER A 37 8.45 -7.37 -21.59
N ASN A 38 9.30 -7.86 -22.50
CA ASN A 38 10.36 -8.83 -22.22
C ASN A 38 11.69 -8.07 -22.21
N SER A 39 12.13 -7.65 -21.03
CA SER A 39 13.37 -6.90 -20.83
C SER A 39 14.19 -7.47 -19.68
N SER A 40 15.50 -7.24 -19.70
CA SER A 40 16.43 -7.63 -18.63
C SER A 40 16.40 -6.67 -17.42
N ILE A 41 15.47 -5.72 -17.40
CA ILE A 41 15.39 -4.71 -16.35
C ILE A 41 14.74 -5.30 -15.10
N THR A 42 15.45 -5.25 -13.99
CA THR A 42 14.91 -5.65 -12.69
C THR A 42 13.89 -4.63 -12.19
N VAL A 43 12.67 -5.10 -11.92
CA VAL A 43 11.57 -4.25 -11.44
C VAL A 43 11.02 -4.70 -10.09
N ALA A 44 11.08 -5.99 -9.78
CA ALA A 44 10.62 -6.57 -8.53
C ALA A 44 11.79 -7.23 -7.78
N PRO A 45 11.75 -7.25 -6.44
CA PRO A 45 12.71 -8.00 -5.64
C PRO A 45 12.50 -9.52 -5.84
N ASN A 46 13.60 -10.26 -5.74
CA ASN A 46 13.66 -11.72 -5.83
C ASN A 46 13.62 -12.42 -4.45
N ASP A 47 13.53 -11.65 -3.36
CA ASP A 47 13.45 -12.16 -1.99
C ASP A 47 11.99 -12.46 -1.62
N ILE A 48 11.74 -13.64 -1.05
CA ILE A 48 10.40 -14.08 -0.62
C ILE A 48 9.82 -13.22 0.52
N GLY A 49 10.67 -12.62 1.35
CA GLY A 49 10.28 -11.71 2.42
C GLY A 49 10.15 -10.26 1.97
N ALA A 50 10.48 -9.95 0.71
CA ALA A 50 10.35 -8.61 0.15
C ALA A 50 8.96 -8.38 -0.43
N THR A 51 8.46 -7.16 -0.27
CA THR A 51 7.16 -6.76 -0.80
C THR A 51 7.34 -5.89 -2.04
N CYS A 52 6.40 -5.98 -2.97
CA CYS A 52 6.37 -5.11 -4.12
C CYS A 52 4.94 -4.84 -4.55
N VAL A 53 4.61 -3.55 -4.69
CA VAL A 53 3.31 -3.09 -5.16
C VAL A 53 3.50 -2.29 -6.44
N SER A 54 2.56 -2.40 -7.36
CA SER A 54 2.62 -1.66 -8.62
C SER A 54 1.25 -1.19 -9.09
N LEU A 55 1.26 -0.12 -9.87
CA LEU A 55 0.10 0.42 -10.58
C LEU A 55 0.49 0.75 -12.00
N VAL A 56 -0.44 0.60 -12.93
CA VAL A 56 -0.29 1.03 -14.31
C VAL A 56 -1.38 2.05 -14.60
N ASP A 57 -1.02 3.18 -15.21
CA ASP A 57 -2.01 4.17 -15.63
C ASP A 57 -2.47 3.97 -17.08
N SER A 58 -3.40 4.82 -17.54
CA SER A 58 -3.95 4.75 -18.90
C SER A 58 -2.91 4.93 -20.01
N ASN A 59 -1.75 5.53 -19.71
CA ASN A 59 -0.65 5.72 -20.65
C ASN A 59 0.37 4.58 -20.57
N SER A 60 0.01 3.48 -19.91
CA SER A 60 0.89 2.33 -19.65
C SER A 60 2.14 2.69 -18.85
N ILE A 61 2.14 3.81 -18.11
CA ILE A 61 3.22 4.18 -17.20
C ILE A 61 3.12 3.29 -15.96
N LEU A 62 4.24 2.67 -15.61
CA LEU A 62 4.34 1.73 -14.50
C LEU A 62 4.92 2.43 -13.28
N TYR A 63 4.15 2.46 -12.20
CA TYR A 63 4.54 2.98 -10.89
C TYR A 63 4.85 1.79 -9.98
N VAL A 64 6.05 1.75 -9.41
CA VAL A 64 6.51 0.58 -8.63
C VAL A 64 7.07 1.05 -7.30
N ALA A 65 6.70 0.37 -6.23
CA ALA A 65 7.35 0.49 -4.94
C ALA A 65 7.75 -0.88 -4.41
N ALA A 66 9.00 -1.02 -3.97
CA ALA A 66 9.63 -2.30 -3.69
C ALA A 66 10.49 -2.23 -2.44
N THR A 67 10.43 -3.28 -1.62
CA THR A 67 11.41 -3.48 -0.55
C THR A 67 12.79 -3.63 -1.18
N VAL A 68 13.73 -2.78 -0.75
CA VAL A 68 15.12 -2.83 -1.21
C VAL A 68 15.79 -4.05 -0.61
N THR A 69 16.29 -4.94 -1.47
CA THR A 69 17.07 -6.12 -1.10
C THR A 69 18.54 -5.91 -1.46
N ASN A 70 19.44 -6.58 -0.71
CA ASN A 70 20.88 -6.49 -0.97
C ASN A 70 21.34 -7.46 -2.08
N ASP A 71 20.50 -8.43 -2.45
CA ASP A 71 20.87 -9.60 -3.26
C ASP A 71 20.43 -9.46 -4.72
N SER A 72 20.85 -8.38 -5.37
CA SER A 72 20.74 -8.26 -6.83
C SER A 72 22.05 -8.74 -7.48
N PRO A 73 22.08 -9.93 -8.11
CA PRO A 73 23.28 -10.43 -8.81
C PRO A 73 23.66 -9.59 -10.05
N TYR A 74 22.86 -8.57 -10.40
CA TYR A 74 23.04 -7.71 -11.57
C TYR A 74 23.59 -6.31 -11.24
N GLY A 75 24.13 -6.11 -10.02
CA GLY A 75 24.94 -4.93 -9.68
C GLY A 75 24.16 -3.65 -9.34
N GLY A 76 22.82 -3.66 -9.41
CA GLY A 76 21.98 -2.50 -9.07
C GLY A 76 20.94 -2.81 -8.00
N SER A 77 20.87 -1.95 -6.97
CA SER A 77 19.76 -1.92 -5.99
C SER A 77 18.49 -1.48 -6.69
N ILE A 78 17.39 -2.21 -6.49
CA ILE A 78 16.07 -1.77 -6.92
C ILE A 78 15.74 -0.46 -6.16
N PRO A 79 15.21 0.57 -6.84
CA PRO A 79 14.77 1.78 -6.16
C PRO A 79 13.61 1.48 -5.20
N LEU A 80 13.53 2.24 -4.11
CA LEU A 80 12.43 2.14 -3.14
C LEU A 80 11.08 2.44 -3.80
N VAL A 81 11.04 3.48 -4.64
CA VAL A 81 9.90 3.83 -5.48
C VAL A 81 10.43 4.30 -6.84
N SER A 82 9.77 3.93 -7.94
CA SER A 82 10.13 4.38 -9.29
C SER A 82 8.92 4.51 -10.22
N THR A 83 9.02 5.43 -11.20
CA THR A 83 8.11 5.55 -12.33
C THR A 83 8.86 5.15 -13.60
N ARG A 84 8.25 4.25 -14.37
CA ARG A 84 8.87 3.59 -15.52
C ARG A 84 7.98 3.74 -16.74
N LYS A 85 8.58 4.06 -17.89
CA LYS A 85 7.85 4.30 -19.13
C LYS A 85 7.99 3.14 -20.13
N PRO A 86 6.93 2.78 -20.87
CA PRO A 86 7.02 1.81 -21.95
C PRO A 86 7.95 2.31 -23.07
N PRO A 87 8.41 1.43 -23.97
CA PRO A 87 8.15 -0.02 -24.01
C PRO A 87 9.07 -0.85 -23.11
N ASN A 88 10.23 -0.32 -22.75
CA ASN A 88 11.24 -1.08 -22.00
C ASN A 88 11.02 -1.06 -20.49
N TYR A 89 10.25 -0.09 -19.98
CA TYR A 89 10.08 0.17 -18.54
C TYR A 89 11.37 0.59 -17.83
N ASP A 90 12.21 1.33 -18.55
CA ASP A 90 13.28 2.14 -17.98
C ASP A 90 12.70 3.18 -17.03
N ILE A 91 13.46 3.50 -15.98
CA ILE A 91 13.13 4.62 -15.08
C ILE A 91 13.14 5.91 -15.88
N ILE A 92 12.11 6.73 -15.72
CA ILE A 92 12.04 8.04 -16.38
C ILE A 92 13.23 8.89 -15.91
N GLY A 93 14.03 9.37 -16.84
CA GLY A 93 15.22 10.18 -16.53
C GLY A 93 16.43 9.36 -16.06
N SER A 94 16.43 8.04 -16.22
CA SER A 94 17.57 7.21 -15.82
C SER A 94 18.89 7.68 -16.44
N GLY A 95 19.91 7.86 -15.61
CA GLY A 95 21.22 8.38 -16.03
C GLY A 95 21.29 9.89 -16.26
N SER A 96 20.19 10.63 -16.08
CA SER A 96 20.18 12.09 -16.21
C SER A 96 20.80 12.78 -15.00
N LEU A 97 21.64 13.79 -15.25
CA LEU A 97 22.17 14.69 -14.22
C LEU A 97 21.08 15.58 -13.58
N GLU A 98 19.96 15.78 -14.29
CA GLU A 98 18.84 16.57 -13.79
C GLU A 98 18.00 15.82 -12.75
N GLY A 99 18.19 14.50 -12.63
CA GLY A 99 17.45 13.61 -11.75
C GLY A 99 16.56 12.62 -12.52
N GLU A 100 16.07 11.63 -11.78
CA GLU A 100 15.23 10.56 -12.28
C GLU A 100 13.98 10.39 -11.42
N ALA A 101 12.96 9.74 -11.98
CA ALA A 101 11.72 9.43 -11.30
C ALA A 101 11.89 8.18 -10.41
N ALA A 102 12.89 8.19 -9.54
CA ALA A 102 13.16 7.13 -8.59
C ALA A 102 13.71 7.67 -7.26
N VAL A 103 13.37 6.97 -6.17
CA VAL A 103 13.91 7.20 -4.83
C VAL A 103 14.78 6.01 -4.44
N HIS A 104 16.01 6.28 -4.01
CA HIS A 104 16.96 5.25 -3.57
C HIS A 104 17.31 5.42 -2.10
N ILE A 105 17.26 4.32 -1.34
CA ILE A 105 17.80 4.30 0.03
C ILE A 105 19.32 4.39 -0.07
N ARG A 106 19.93 5.33 0.67
CA ARG A 106 21.38 5.47 0.75
C ARG A 106 22.01 4.22 1.38
N THR A 107 23.20 3.85 0.91
CA THR A 107 23.88 2.60 1.25
C THR A 107 24.00 2.36 2.77
N GLU A 108 24.26 3.40 3.56
CA GLU A 108 24.40 3.34 5.03
C GLU A 108 23.09 3.05 5.81
N TYR A 109 21.94 3.07 5.13
CA TYR A 109 20.65 2.71 5.72
C TYR A 109 20.13 1.35 5.25
N ARG A 110 20.59 0.82 4.11
CA ARG A 110 20.03 -0.38 3.47
C ARG A 110 20.02 -1.63 4.36
N SER A 111 21.02 -1.81 5.22
CA SER A 111 21.09 -2.98 6.11
C SER A 111 20.11 -2.92 7.29
N ARG A 112 19.66 -1.73 7.71
CA ARG A 112 18.91 -1.50 8.95
C ARG A 112 17.55 -0.83 8.76
N PHE A 113 17.29 -0.29 7.58
CA PHE A 113 16.06 0.41 7.26
C PHE A 113 15.34 -0.34 6.13
N ARG A 114 14.36 -1.14 6.53
CA ARG A 114 13.49 -1.87 5.61
C ARG A 114 12.14 -1.20 5.54
N VAL A 115 11.62 -1.13 4.32
CA VAL A 115 10.29 -0.61 4.00
C VAL A 115 9.52 -1.71 3.31
N TYR A 116 8.37 -2.05 3.88
CA TYR A 116 7.43 -3.03 3.35
C TYR A 116 6.20 -2.30 2.83
N PHE A 117 5.78 -2.61 1.62
CA PHE A 117 4.64 -1.97 0.96
C PHE A 117 3.41 -2.86 1.07
N ILE A 118 2.30 -2.24 1.47
CA ILE A 118 1.02 -2.91 1.74
C ILE A 118 0.05 -2.68 0.58
N ALA A 119 -0.03 -1.45 0.08
CA ALA A 119 -0.94 -1.08 -0.99
C ALA A 119 -0.41 0.11 -1.79
N ALA A 120 -0.89 0.22 -3.02
CA ALA A 120 -0.71 1.39 -3.87
C ALA A 120 -2.07 1.79 -4.44
N PHE A 121 -2.32 3.10 -4.59
CA PHE A 121 -3.52 3.59 -5.26
C PHE A 121 -3.28 4.97 -5.88
N PHE A 122 -4.08 5.28 -6.91
CA PHE A 122 -4.20 6.64 -7.44
C PHE A 122 -5.30 7.39 -6.69
N HIS A 123 -5.07 8.67 -6.43
CA HIS A 123 -6.12 9.59 -5.99
C HIS A 123 -5.79 10.98 -6.51
N GLU A 124 -6.71 11.57 -7.27
CA GLU A 124 -6.48 12.80 -8.05
C GLU A 124 -5.24 12.68 -8.95
N HIS A 125 -4.32 13.65 -8.89
CA HIS A 125 -3.06 13.68 -9.65
C HIS A 125 -1.88 13.10 -8.86
N TYR A 126 -2.13 12.35 -7.77
CA TYR A 126 -1.10 11.73 -6.95
C TYR A 126 -1.09 10.20 -7.05
N VAL A 127 0.08 9.63 -6.78
CA VAL A 127 0.27 8.22 -6.46
C VAL A 127 0.57 8.10 -4.98
N TYR A 128 -0.12 7.19 -4.31
CA TYR A 128 0.08 6.89 -2.90
C TYR A 128 0.58 5.47 -2.71
N TYR A 129 1.48 5.31 -1.75
CA TYR A 129 1.90 4.00 -1.27
C TYR A 129 1.74 3.92 0.23
N LEU A 130 1.09 2.88 0.70
CA LEU A 130 1.04 2.54 2.12
C LEU A 130 2.20 1.62 2.44
N SER A 131 3.01 1.99 3.43
CA SER A 131 4.17 1.22 3.85
C SER A 131 4.24 1.04 5.36
N VAL A 132 4.95 0.00 5.77
CA VAL A 132 5.40 -0.25 7.14
C VAL A 132 6.92 -0.21 7.15
N GLN A 133 7.47 0.59 8.06
CA GLN A 133 8.91 0.79 8.14
C GLN A 133 9.37 1.00 9.58
N ASN A 134 10.68 0.90 9.82
CA ASN A 134 11.26 1.19 11.12
C ASN A 134 11.04 2.67 11.47
N LYS A 135 10.48 2.92 12.66
CA LYS A 135 10.20 4.28 13.15
C LYS A 135 11.47 5.07 13.42
N TYR A 136 12.54 4.39 13.84
CA TYR A 136 13.83 4.99 14.17
C TYR A 136 14.93 4.42 13.28
N LEU A 137 15.85 5.29 12.88
CA LEU A 137 16.91 4.96 11.92
C LEU A 137 18.16 4.30 12.56
N SER A 138 18.28 4.21 13.89
CA SER A 138 19.16 3.30 14.68
C SER A 138 19.24 3.71 16.16
N ASN A 139 19.40 2.72 17.08
CA ASN A 139 20.26 2.71 18.31
C ASN A 139 19.77 1.70 19.37
N GLY A 140 19.82 0.39 19.09
CA GLY A 140 19.66 -0.66 20.12
C GLY A 140 18.28 -0.76 20.79
N ARG A 141 17.27 0.00 20.32
CA ARG A 141 15.88 -0.13 20.77
C ARG A 141 15.17 -1.18 19.94
N SER A 142 14.26 -1.93 20.57
CA SER A 142 13.36 -2.87 19.90
C SER A 142 12.70 -2.19 18.69
N PRO A 143 12.59 -2.85 17.52
CA PRO A 143 12.14 -2.21 16.29
C PRO A 143 10.66 -1.81 16.41
N PHE A 144 10.41 -0.58 16.85
CA PHE A 144 9.09 0.03 16.70
C PHE A 144 8.86 0.27 15.21
N THR A 145 7.81 -0.33 14.68
CA THR A 145 7.35 -0.08 13.32
C THR A 145 6.39 1.11 13.30
N ALA A 146 6.36 1.81 12.17
CA ALA A 146 5.41 2.85 11.89
C ALA A 146 4.83 2.63 10.49
N SER A 147 3.52 2.77 10.39
CA SER A 147 2.84 2.82 9.10
C SER A 147 2.93 4.24 8.54
N LYS A 148 3.31 4.36 7.27
CA LYS A 148 3.38 5.65 6.58
C LYS A 148 2.66 5.62 5.25
N LEU A 149 2.11 6.77 4.89
CA LEU A 149 1.73 7.05 3.51
C LEU A 149 2.85 7.82 2.84
N ILE A 150 3.27 7.32 1.69
CA ILE A 150 4.14 8.01 0.74
C ILE A 150 3.24 8.63 -0.33
N ARG A 151 3.54 9.86 -0.76
CA ARG A 151 2.83 10.57 -1.83
C ARG A 151 3.82 11.10 -2.85
N ILE A 152 3.49 10.96 -4.14
CA ILE A 152 4.25 11.50 -5.28
C ILE A 152 3.26 12.06 -6.30
N CYS A 153 3.58 13.19 -6.93
CA CYS A 153 2.82 13.69 -8.07
C CYS A 153 2.99 12.81 -9.29
N ARG A 154 1.87 12.59 -9.99
CA ARG A 154 1.89 12.00 -11.33
C ARG A 154 2.60 12.95 -12.30
N ASN A 155 3.18 12.38 -13.36
CA ASN A 155 3.93 13.09 -14.40
C ASN A 155 5.19 13.83 -13.90
N GLU A 156 5.68 13.48 -12.71
CA GLU A 156 6.94 14.02 -12.19
C GLU A 156 8.14 13.19 -12.62
N HIS A 157 9.19 13.86 -13.10
CA HIS A 157 10.39 13.23 -13.66
C HIS A 157 11.57 13.17 -12.68
N ARG A 158 11.45 13.81 -11.51
CA ARG A 158 12.55 14.01 -10.54
C ARG A 158 12.18 13.72 -9.08
N TYR A 159 10.93 13.34 -8.81
CA TYR A 159 10.43 12.98 -7.48
C TYR A 159 10.68 14.02 -6.37
N ILE A 160 10.67 15.31 -6.73
CA ILE A 160 10.77 16.44 -5.79
C ILE A 160 9.56 16.42 -4.84
N SER A 161 8.39 16.03 -5.33
CA SER A 161 7.15 15.93 -4.54
C SER A 161 7.10 14.74 -3.58
N TYR A 162 8.04 13.79 -3.64
CA TYR A 162 8.09 12.62 -2.77
C TYR A 162 7.96 13.07 -1.32
N GLY A 163 6.93 12.65 -0.61
CA GLY A 163 6.71 13.02 0.79
C GLY A 163 6.20 11.83 1.59
N GLU A 164 6.39 11.87 2.89
CA GLU A 164 5.90 10.85 3.81
C GLU A 164 5.18 11.46 5.01
N ILE A 165 4.10 10.82 5.44
CA ILE A 165 3.46 11.10 6.73
C ILE A 165 3.18 9.79 7.47
N GLU A 166 3.25 9.80 8.80
CA GLU A 166 2.82 8.67 9.62
C GLU A 166 1.29 8.62 9.66
N ILE A 167 0.71 7.44 9.42
CA ILE A 167 -0.72 7.16 9.57
C ILE A 167 -0.92 6.31 10.82
N GLN A 168 -1.84 6.72 11.69
CA GLN A 168 -2.04 6.06 12.99
C GLN A 168 -3.50 5.66 13.17
N CYS A 169 -3.70 4.47 13.74
CA CYS A 169 -5.01 3.95 14.12
C CYS A 169 -4.98 3.64 15.61
N HIS A 170 -5.90 4.25 16.36
CA HIS A 170 -6.01 4.09 17.81
C HIS A 170 -7.36 3.43 18.15
N GLY A 171 -7.34 2.47 19.06
CA GLY A 171 -8.54 1.88 19.65
C GLY A 171 -9.32 2.90 20.46
N ILE A 172 -10.54 2.56 20.83
CA ILE A 172 -11.38 3.40 21.70
C ILE A 172 -10.74 3.58 23.08
N ASP A 173 -9.95 2.60 23.50
CA ASP A 173 -9.19 2.54 24.75
C ASP A 173 -7.77 3.13 24.63
N ASP A 174 -7.47 3.85 23.55
CA ASP A 174 -6.13 4.37 23.21
C ASP A 174 -5.08 3.28 22.90
N SER A 175 -5.52 2.04 22.60
CA SER A 175 -4.65 0.98 22.09
C SER A 175 -4.05 1.38 20.73
N ASN A 176 -2.74 1.25 20.59
CA ASN A 176 -2.03 1.70 19.39
C ASN A 176 -1.86 0.58 18.36
N TYR A 177 -2.56 0.69 17.23
CA TYR A 177 -2.43 -0.19 16.08
C TYR A 177 -1.50 0.44 15.04
N ASN A 178 -0.22 0.09 15.12
CA ASN A 178 0.85 0.80 14.41
C ASN A 178 1.27 0.15 13.09
N ARG A 179 0.82 -1.08 12.80
CA ARG A 179 1.26 -1.86 11.63
C ARG A 179 0.13 -2.13 10.66
N ALA A 180 0.09 -1.42 9.54
CA ALA A 180 -0.86 -1.67 8.47
C ALA A 180 -0.65 -3.07 7.87
N THR A 181 -1.75 -3.77 7.59
CA THR A 181 -1.74 -5.12 7.02
C THR A 181 -2.49 -5.21 5.70
N ALA A 182 -3.54 -4.41 5.52
CA ALA A 182 -4.29 -4.33 4.27
C ALA A 182 -4.90 -2.94 4.11
N ALA A 183 -5.17 -2.53 2.87
CA ALA A 183 -5.87 -1.28 2.60
C ALA A 183 -6.67 -1.34 1.31
N SER A 184 -7.75 -0.56 1.26
CA SER A 184 -8.54 -0.33 0.05
C SER A 184 -9.01 1.12 0.01
N LEU A 185 -8.91 1.74 -1.17
CA LEU A 185 -9.45 3.07 -1.43
C LEU A 185 -10.82 2.91 -2.10
N ILE A 186 -11.87 3.44 -1.47
CA ILE A 186 -13.21 3.50 -2.04
C ILE A 186 -13.68 4.95 -2.04
N ASP A 187 -13.99 5.46 -3.22
CA ASP A 187 -14.29 6.88 -3.46
C ASP A 187 -13.18 7.79 -2.89
N ASN A 188 -13.50 8.59 -1.87
CA ASN A 188 -12.59 9.50 -1.19
C ASN A 188 -12.23 9.03 0.24
N LYS A 189 -12.34 7.72 0.50
CA LYS A 189 -12.05 7.12 1.81
C LYS A 189 -11.04 6.00 1.66
N LEU A 190 -9.91 6.15 2.34
CA LEU A 190 -8.93 5.10 2.52
C LEU A 190 -9.30 4.28 3.76
N ILE A 191 -9.56 2.99 3.58
CA ILE A 191 -9.88 2.05 4.65
C ILE A 191 -8.62 1.20 4.85
N VAL A 192 -8.11 1.17 6.08
CA VAL A 192 -6.86 0.48 6.40
C VAL A 192 -7.08 -0.43 7.61
N ALA A 193 -6.68 -1.69 7.46
CA ALA A 193 -6.55 -2.63 8.55
C ALA A 193 -5.15 -2.51 9.16
N PHE A 194 -5.08 -2.47 10.48
CA PHE A 194 -3.86 -2.42 11.26
C PHE A 194 -3.84 -3.56 12.26
N ALA A 195 -2.64 -4.06 12.54
CA ALA A 195 -2.34 -4.93 13.66
C ALA A 195 -1.64 -4.12 14.77
N ASP A 196 -1.84 -4.57 16.00
CA ASP A 196 -1.11 -4.07 17.17
C ASP A 196 0.36 -4.53 17.15
N GLN A 197 1.14 -3.99 18.08
CA GLN A 197 2.56 -4.30 18.16
C GLN A 197 2.84 -5.77 18.52
N ASN A 198 1.96 -6.40 19.32
CA ASN A 198 2.12 -7.80 19.74
C ASN A 198 1.58 -8.79 18.71
N SER A 199 0.93 -8.31 17.64
CA SER A 199 0.31 -9.14 16.61
C SER A 199 -0.75 -10.08 17.18
N GLN A 200 -1.58 -9.57 18.08
CA GLN A 200 -2.70 -10.27 18.70
C GLN A 200 -4.06 -9.68 18.31
N GLN A 201 -4.10 -8.38 18.02
CA GLN A 201 -5.33 -7.64 17.77
C GLN A 201 -5.23 -6.86 16.47
N SER A 202 -6.37 -6.62 15.85
CA SER A 202 -6.46 -5.77 14.67
C SER A 202 -7.58 -4.75 14.80
N ALA A 203 -7.39 -3.62 14.13
CA ALA A 203 -8.36 -2.56 14.02
C ALA A 203 -8.49 -2.10 12.56
N ILE A 204 -9.68 -1.62 12.20
CA ILE A 204 -9.93 -0.99 10.90
C ILE A 204 -10.17 0.49 11.15
N CYS A 205 -9.38 1.34 10.49
CA CYS A 205 -9.55 2.78 10.51
C CYS A 205 -9.94 3.29 9.11
N VAL A 206 -10.82 4.29 9.07
CA VAL A 206 -11.25 4.93 7.83
C VAL A 206 -10.82 6.38 7.79
N TYR A 207 -10.04 6.74 6.77
CA TYR A 207 -9.47 8.08 6.58
C TYR A 207 -10.11 8.74 5.38
N LYS A 208 -10.61 9.97 5.55
CA LYS A 208 -10.98 10.80 4.40
C LYS A 208 -9.70 11.25 3.69
N MET A 209 -9.66 11.16 2.37
CA MET A 209 -8.52 11.62 1.57
C MET A 209 -8.24 13.11 1.76
N GLU A 210 -9.26 13.92 2.01
CA GLU A 210 -9.13 15.33 2.40
C GLU A 210 -8.24 15.53 3.64
N LYS A 211 -8.47 14.74 4.70
CA LYS A 211 -7.65 14.77 5.93
C LYS A 211 -6.20 14.36 5.65
N ILE A 212 -6.00 13.36 4.80
CA ILE A 212 -4.65 12.93 4.38
C ILE A 212 -3.95 14.05 3.59
N LYS A 213 -4.64 14.69 2.63
CA LYS A 213 -4.12 15.81 1.84
C LYS A 213 -3.69 16.97 2.74
N LEU A 214 -4.54 17.35 3.69
CA LEU A 214 -4.23 18.38 4.68
C LEU A 214 -3.01 18.00 5.54
N ALA A 215 -2.90 16.74 5.97
CA ALA A 215 -1.73 16.30 6.74
C ALA A 215 -0.41 16.44 5.94
N PHE A 216 -0.40 16.10 4.64
CA PHE A 216 0.76 16.39 3.79
C PHE A 216 1.02 17.89 3.64
N TRP A 217 -0.03 18.68 3.41
CA TRP A 217 0.08 20.13 3.22
C TRP A 217 0.64 20.82 4.46
N TYR A 218 0.11 20.54 5.66
CA TYR A 218 0.59 21.14 6.91
C TYR A 218 2.07 20.80 7.19
N ASN A 219 2.52 19.61 6.81
CA ASN A 219 3.94 19.26 6.94
C ASN A 219 4.82 20.08 5.99
N ILE A 220 4.38 20.31 4.75
CA ILE A 220 5.08 21.18 3.79
C ILE A 220 5.08 22.62 4.29
N ASP A 221 3.93 23.12 4.73
CA ASP A 221 3.75 24.48 5.25
C ASP A 221 4.67 24.75 6.44
N LYS A 222 4.71 23.84 7.42
CA LYS A 222 5.62 23.92 8.57
C LYS A 222 7.09 24.00 8.16
N CYS A 223 7.51 23.19 7.19
CA CYS A 223 8.87 23.27 6.66
C CYS A 223 9.11 24.60 5.92
N ARG A 224 8.11 25.13 5.22
CA ARG A 224 8.22 26.43 4.53
C ARG A 224 8.30 27.63 5.47
N VAL A 225 8.05 27.48 6.77
CA VAL A 225 8.34 28.52 7.77
C VAL A 225 9.82 28.48 8.21
N GLY A 226 10.59 27.48 7.76
CA GLY A 226 12.01 27.31 8.11
C GLY A 226 12.24 26.50 9.38
N ILE A 227 11.21 25.79 9.86
CA ILE A 227 11.27 24.97 11.08
C ILE A 227 11.73 23.55 10.73
N ASP A 228 12.62 22.98 11.55
CA ASP A 228 13.13 21.60 11.41
C ASP A 228 13.92 21.36 10.10
N SER A 229 14.11 20.08 9.76
CA SER A 229 14.66 19.60 8.49
C SER A 229 13.59 18.94 7.64
N VAL A 230 13.92 18.66 6.38
CA VAL A 230 13.02 17.95 5.45
C VAL A 230 12.64 16.56 5.97
N GLY A 231 13.45 15.90 6.81
CA GLY A 231 13.04 14.73 7.57
C GLY A 231 13.14 13.40 6.83
N LEU A 232 13.92 13.30 5.75
CA LEU A 232 14.15 12.06 5.00
C LEU A 232 15.65 11.73 4.82
N PRO A 233 16.40 11.56 5.92
CA PRO A 233 17.84 11.32 5.86
C PRO A 233 18.23 10.02 5.15
N TYR A 234 17.36 9.01 5.17
CA TYR A 234 17.62 7.71 4.55
C TYR A 234 17.69 7.76 3.01
N ILE A 235 17.18 8.82 2.39
CA ILE A 235 17.33 9.13 0.95
C ILE A 235 18.20 10.37 0.71
N GLY A 236 18.89 10.87 1.76
CA GLY A 236 19.77 12.03 1.66
C GLY A 236 19.04 13.38 1.60
N ARG A 237 17.74 13.42 1.87
CA ARG A 237 16.93 14.64 1.83
C ARG A 237 16.56 15.10 3.23
N ASP A 238 17.55 15.59 3.96
CA ASP A 238 17.40 16.06 5.35
C ASP A 238 18.05 17.43 5.60
N ASN A 239 18.14 18.25 4.55
CA ASN A 239 18.56 19.63 4.68
C ASN A 239 17.61 20.40 5.59
N ARG A 240 18.11 21.47 6.23
CA ARG A 240 17.26 22.38 7.00
C ARG A 240 16.19 22.96 6.10
N CYS A 241 15.00 23.07 6.66
CA CYS A 241 13.88 23.72 6.01
C CYS A 241 14.20 25.20 5.74
N ILE A 242 13.79 25.69 4.55
CA ILE A 242 14.06 27.06 4.11
C ILE A 242 12.76 27.87 4.20
N ASN A 243 12.86 29.06 4.79
CA ASN A 243 11.71 29.94 4.89
C ASN A 243 11.28 30.45 3.49
N LYS A 244 10.09 30.02 3.08
CA LYS A 244 9.37 30.43 1.87
C LYS A 244 7.91 30.76 2.21
N SER A 245 7.61 31.22 3.43
CA SER A 245 6.23 31.50 3.87
C SER A 245 5.56 32.63 3.09
N HIS A 246 6.35 33.51 2.45
CA HIS A 246 5.87 34.61 1.62
C HIS A 246 5.27 34.19 0.28
N LEU A 247 5.55 32.97 -0.19
CA LEU A 247 4.95 32.45 -1.43
C LEU A 247 3.62 31.77 -1.10
N PRO A 248 2.64 31.72 -2.01
CA PRO A 248 1.45 30.90 -1.81
C PRO A 248 1.80 29.40 -1.78
N LEU A 249 1.03 28.59 -1.04
CA LEU A 249 1.13 27.12 -1.02
C LEU A 249 -0.20 26.51 -1.41
N ALA A 250 -0.33 26.06 -2.66
CA ALA A 250 -1.52 25.32 -3.07
C ALA A 250 -1.58 23.94 -2.39
N GLU A 251 -2.77 23.48 -2.01
CA GLU A 251 -2.99 22.15 -1.41
C GLU A 251 -2.56 20.99 -2.31
N ASN A 252 -2.68 21.20 -3.62
CA ASN A 252 -2.34 20.25 -4.67
C ASN A 252 -0.90 20.41 -5.20
N THR A 253 -0.02 21.06 -4.44
CA THR A 253 1.36 21.34 -4.88
C THR A 253 2.16 20.06 -5.20
N CYS A 254 3.05 20.19 -6.19
CA CYS A 254 4.10 19.23 -6.53
C CYS A 254 5.51 19.80 -6.30
N ALA A 255 5.62 21.01 -5.75
CA ALA A 255 6.88 21.74 -5.68
C ALA A 255 7.87 21.19 -4.63
N MET A 256 7.37 20.41 -3.67
CA MET A 256 8.16 19.85 -2.56
C MET A 256 7.40 18.73 -1.86
N GLY A 257 8.13 17.73 -1.38
CA GLY A 257 7.67 16.84 -0.32
C GLY A 257 8.59 16.88 0.90
N VAL A 258 8.11 16.34 2.01
CA VAL A 258 8.83 16.28 3.29
C VAL A 258 8.52 14.97 4.02
N GLY A 259 9.42 14.53 4.89
CA GLY A 259 9.20 13.48 5.89
C GLY A 259 8.53 14.09 7.12
N GLY A 260 7.22 14.27 7.03
CA GLY A 260 6.44 15.02 7.98
C GLY A 260 6.42 14.43 9.39
N LYS A 261 6.53 15.30 10.41
CA LYS A 261 6.31 14.93 11.83
C LYS A 261 4.84 15.01 12.24
N ILE A 262 4.03 15.78 11.53
CA ILE A 262 2.58 15.86 11.75
C ILE A 262 1.95 14.59 11.20
N LYS A 263 1.21 13.88 12.05
CA LYS A 263 0.68 12.56 11.77
C LYS A 263 -0.79 12.63 11.36
N CYS A 264 -1.25 11.64 10.61
CA CYS A 264 -2.65 11.44 10.29
C CYS A 264 -3.24 10.34 11.20
N GLY A 265 -3.69 10.73 12.40
CA GLY A 265 -4.30 9.81 13.36
C GLY A 265 -5.81 9.65 13.16
N GLN A 266 -6.35 8.47 13.49
CA GLN A 266 -7.78 8.15 13.42
C GLN A 266 -8.17 7.15 14.51
N ILE A 267 -9.42 7.21 14.95
CA ILE A 267 -10.01 6.23 15.87
C ILE A 267 -10.55 5.04 15.09
N ALA A 268 -10.34 3.84 15.63
CA ALA A 268 -10.80 2.59 15.07
C ALA A 268 -12.32 2.60 14.85
N SER A 269 -12.73 2.16 13.66
CA SER A 269 -14.12 1.95 13.28
C SER A 269 -14.60 0.54 13.59
N TYR A 270 -13.66 -0.39 13.79
CA TYR A 270 -13.89 -1.79 14.16
C TYR A 270 -12.61 -2.35 14.80
N GLU A 271 -12.76 -3.17 15.84
CA GLU A 271 -11.66 -3.83 16.55
C GLU A 271 -11.95 -5.32 16.70
N MET A 272 -10.90 -6.15 16.66
CA MET A 272 -11.01 -7.61 16.78
C MET A 272 -9.76 -8.27 17.33
N ASN A 273 -9.94 -9.41 18.01
CA ASN A 273 -8.86 -10.20 18.62
C ASN A 273 -8.28 -11.25 17.65
N MET A 274 -8.06 -10.87 16.39
CA MET A 274 -7.38 -11.72 15.39
C MET A 274 -6.64 -10.83 14.40
N ILE A 275 -5.59 -11.35 13.76
CA ILE A 275 -4.86 -10.59 12.73
C ILE A 275 -5.56 -10.65 11.38
N ILE A 276 -5.85 -9.46 10.84
CA ILE A 276 -6.28 -9.25 9.46
C ILE A 276 -5.05 -9.35 8.55
N LYS A 277 -5.06 -10.30 7.61
CA LYS A 277 -3.99 -10.48 6.60
C LYS A 277 -4.28 -9.78 5.28
N CYS A 278 -5.52 -9.89 4.81
CA CYS A 278 -5.96 -9.29 3.56
C CYS A 278 -7.39 -8.78 3.71
N MET A 279 -7.74 -7.81 2.89
CA MET A 279 -9.04 -7.16 2.94
C MET A 279 -9.39 -6.61 1.57
N ASP A 280 -10.68 -6.65 1.22
CA ASP A 280 -11.23 -5.86 0.12
C ASP A 280 -12.55 -5.23 0.53
N VAL A 281 -12.94 -4.18 -0.18
CA VAL A 281 -14.11 -3.38 0.18
C VAL A 281 -14.98 -3.16 -1.05
N LEU A 282 -16.29 -3.31 -0.87
CA LEU A 282 -17.30 -3.04 -1.87
C LEU A 282 -18.30 -1.99 -1.36
N PRO A 283 -18.51 -0.87 -2.06
CA PRO A 283 -19.67 -0.02 -1.84
C PRO A 283 -20.94 -0.69 -2.39
N PHE A 284 -21.97 -0.78 -1.55
CA PHE A 284 -23.29 -1.31 -1.89
C PHE A 284 -24.37 -0.35 -1.39
N PHE A 285 -24.86 0.52 -2.29
CA PHE A 285 -25.70 1.67 -1.95
C PHE A 285 -25.06 2.51 -0.82
N ASP A 286 -25.80 2.78 0.25
CA ASP A 286 -25.31 3.56 1.42
C ASP A 286 -24.47 2.73 2.41
N THR A 287 -24.13 1.49 2.05
CA THR A 287 -23.45 0.55 2.94
C THR A 287 -22.11 0.14 2.36
N LEU A 288 -21.10 0.06 3.22
CA LEU A 288 -19.82 -0.55 2.87
C LEU A 288 -19.82 -1.99 3.35
N ILE A 289 -19.41 -2.90 2.48
CA ILE A 289 -19.18 -4.30 2.80
C ILE A 289 -17.67 -4.51 2.74
N ILE A 290 -17.09 -4.96 3.86
CA ILE A 290 -15.68 -5.29 3.96
C ILE A 290 -15.58 -6.80 4.07
N ILE A 291 -14.79 -7.42 3.20
CA ILE A 291 -14.37 -8.81 3.37
C ILE A 291 -12.95 -8.85 3.90
N ILE A 292 -12.73 -9.71 4.89
CA ILE A 292 -11.49 -9.84 5.62
C ILE A 292 -11.04 -11.30 5.58
N GLY A 293 -9.79 -11.53 5.18
CA GLY A 293 -9.09 -12.79 5.42
C GLY A 293 -8.17 -12.67 6.63
N THR A 294 -8.34 -13.54 7.62
CA THR A 294 -7.56 -13.54 8.86
C THR A 294 -6.42 -14.55 8.83
N GLU A 295 -5.46 -14.41 9.76
CA GLU A 295 -4.35 -15.36 9.90
C GLU A 295 -4.81 -16.79 10.25
N ASN A 296 -5.93 -16.91 10.98
CA ASN A 296 -6.49 -18.18 11.46
C ASN A 296 -7.47 -18.81 10.46
N ALA A 297 -7.33 -18.43 9.17
CA ALA A 297 -8.16 -18.93 8.07
C ALA A 297 -9.67 -18.65 8.23
N PHE A 298 -10.04 -17.56 8.91
CA PHE A 298 -11.42 -17.08 8.89
C PHE A 298 -11.61 -16.01 7.82
N ILE A 299 -12.73 -16.13 7.10
CA ILE A 299 -13.33 -15.07 6.30
C ILE A 299 -14.37 -14.36 7.15
N ILE A 300 -14.29 -13.04 7.23
CA ILE A 300 -15.23 -12.22 7.99
C ILE A 300 -15.82 -11.17 7.07
N GLN A 301 -17.14 -11.10 7.03
CA GLN A 301 -17.86 -10.03 6.36
C GLN A 301 -18.30 -8.99 7.39
N LEU A 302 -17.85 -7.75 7.21
CA LEU A 302 -18.35 -6.61 7.96
C LEU A 302 -19.28 -5.77 7.11
N ARG A 303 -20.31 -5.24 7.76
CA ARG A 303 -21.27 -4.33 7.15
C ARG A 303 -21.37 -3.05 7.97
N GLY A 304 -21.30 -1.90 7.30
CA GLY A 304 -21.29 -0.62 8.01
C GLY A 304 -21.88 0.55 7.23
N LYS A 305 -22.57 1.43 7.95
CA LYS A 305 -23.00 2.75 7.47
C LYS A 305 -22.19 3.83 8.19
N ARG A 306 -21.89 4.94 7.49
CA ARG A 306 -21.28 6.15 8.09
C ARG A 306 -20.06 5.89 9.01
N LEU A 307 -19.17 4.97 8.62
CA LEU A 307 -17.90 4.67 9.31
C LEU A 307 -18.00 3.81 10.59
N SER A 308 -19.15 3.22 10.90
CA SER A 308 -19.26 2.18 11.94
C SER A 308 -19.54 0.85 11.29
N PHE A 309 -18.77 -0.18 11.64
CA PHE A 309 -18.91 -1.52 11.08
C PHE A 309 -19.36 -2.52 12.14
N SER A 310 -20.17 -3.47 11.71
CA SER A 310 -20.63 -4.60 12.52
C SER A 310 -20.32 -5.90 11.78
N LYS A 311 -20.02 -6.96 12.53
CA LYS A 311 -19.81 -8.28 11.95
C LYS A 311 -21.15 -8.81 11.44
N TYR A 312 -21.19 -9.15 10.16
CA TYR A 312 -22.34 -9.78 9.52
C TYR A 312 -22.20 -11.30 9.53
N GLU A 313 -21.05 -11.80 9.08
CA GLU A 313 -20.81 -13.24 8.92
C GLU A 313 -19.36 -13.61 9.18
N GLN A 314 -19.14 -14.87 9.54
CA GLN A 314 -17.82 -15.45 9.76
C GLN A 314 -17.80 -16.91 9.30
N LEU A 315 -16.90 -17.23 8.38
CA LEU A 315 -16.70 -18.57 7.83
C LEU A 315 -15.26 -19.02 8.11
N LYS A 316 -15.08 -20.31 8.46
CA LYS A 316 -13.75 -20.90 8.64
C LYS A 316 -13.36 -21.71 7.42
N ILE A 317 -12.18 -21.43 6.88
CA ILE A 317 -11.58 -22.14 5.75
C ILE A 317 -10.51 -23.09 6.28
N SER A 318 -10.30 -24.22 5.58
CA SER A 318 -9.33 -25.24 5.97
C SER A 318 -7.89 -24.92 5.61
N ALA A 319 -7.64 -23.79 4.93
CA ALA A 319 -6.33 -23.43 4.38
C ALA A 319 -5.98 -21.95 4.67
N PRO A 320 -4.68 -21.60 4.74
CA PRO A 320 -4.25 -20.23 5.00
C PRO A 320 -4.67 -19.26 3.89
N ILE A 321 -5.39 -18.20 4.25
CA ILE A 321 -5.85 -17.19 3.31
C ILE A 321 -4.71 -16.24 2.95
N THR A 322 -4.55 -15.97 1.66
CA THR A 322 -3.51 -15.11 1.09
C THR A 322 -4.08 -13.82 0.49
N ALA A 323 -5.25 -13.90 -0.14
CA ALA A 323 -5.92 -12.75 -0.71
C ALA A 323 -7.45 -12.93 -0.69
N VAL A 324 -8.15 -11.80 -0.62
CA VAL A 324 -9.60 -11.70 -0.83
C VAL A 324 -9.85 -10.57 -1.82
N LYS A 325 -10.77 -10.74 -2.76
CA LYS A 325 -11.06 -9.72 -3.78
C LYS A 325 -12.51 -9.77 -4.23
N PHE A 326 -13.21 -8.63 -4.24
CA PHE A 326 -14.51 -8.54 -4.88
C PHE A 326 -14.36 -8.58 -6.41
N VAL A 327 -15.27 -9.30 -7.06
CA VAL A 327 -15.33 -9.43 -8.52
C VAL A 327 -16.73 -9.04 -8.98
N ASN A 328 -16.78 -8.16 -10.00
CA ASN A 328 -18.01 -7.70 -10.64
C ASN A 328 -19.09 -7.14 -9.69
N GLY A 329 -18.73 -6.80 -8.45
CA GLY A 329 -19.65 -6.26 -7.45
C GLY A 329 -20.66 -7.24 -6.86
N HIS A 330 -20.61 -8.53 -7.24
CA HIS A 330 -21.59 -9.53 -6.83
C HIS A 330 -20.99 -10.64 -5.97
N TYR A 331 -19.82 -11.16 -6.34
CA TYR A 331 -19.14 -12.24 -5.63
C TYR A 331 -17.74 -11.83 -5.18
N TYR A 332 -17.11 -12.64 -4.35
CA TYR A 332 -15.75 -12.41 -3.88
C TYR A 332 -14.91 -13.68 -3.98
N LEU A 333 -13.67 -13.52 -4.42
CA LEU A 333 -12.71 -14.61 -4.48
C LEU A 333 -11.87 -14.64 -3.21
N VAL A 334 -11.66 -15.85 -2.71
CA VAL A 334 -10.74 -16.15 -1.61
C VAL A 334 -9.64 -17.06 -2.14
N ILE A 335 -8.39 -16.64 -1.96
CA ILE A 335 -7.23 -17.45 -2.31
C ILE A 335 -6.66 -18.06 -1.02
N ALA A 336 -6.71 -19.38 -0.89
CA ALA A 336 -6.29 -20.09 0.31
C ALA A 336 -5.39 -21.30 0.00
N GLY A 337 -4.16 -21.28 0.51
CA GLY A 337 -3.15 -22.29 0.17
C GLY A 337 -2.85 -22.32 -1.34
N SER A 338 -3.01 -23.47 -1.98
CA SER A 338 -2.98 -23.65 -3.45
C SER A 338 -4.37 -23.71 -4.09
N LYS A 339 -5.43 -23.39 -3.32
CA LYS A 339 -6.82 -23.49 -3.74
C LYS A 339 -7.46 -22.09 -3.81
N VAL A 340 -8.38 -21.91 -4.75
CA VAL A 340 -9.23 -20.71 -4.86
C VAL A 340 -10.66 -21.16 -4.55
N SER A 341 -11.34 -20.45 -3.65
CA SER A 341 -12.73 -20.69 -3.27
C SER A 341 -13.56 -19.43 -3.51
N ASP A 342 -14.81 -19.59 -3.93
CA ASP A 342 -15.79 -18.52 -4.18
C ASP A 342 -17.03 -18.74 -3.30
N ASP A 343 -17.71 -17.67 -2.92
CA ASP A 343 -18.91 -17.68 -2.08
C ASP A 343 -19.86 -16.56 -2.56
N GLU A 344 -21.12 -16.93 -2.82
CA GLU A 344 -22.12 -16.06 -3.47
C GLU A 344 -22.94 -15.29 -2.41
N LYS A 345 -23.19 -13.99 -2.66
CA LYS A 345 -23.89 -13.08 -1.73
C LYS A 345 -25.40 -13.20 -1.72
#